data_AF-A0A945DL63-F1
#
_entry.id   AF-A0A945DL63-F1
#
_cell.length_a   1.000
_cell.length_b   1.000
_cell.length_c   1.000
_cell.angle_alpha   90.00
_cell.angle_beta   90.00
_cell.angle_gamma   90.00
#
_symmetry.space_group_name_H-M   'P 1'
#
loop_
_entity.id
_entity.type
_entity.pdbx_description
1 polymer ?
#
loop_
_entity_poly.entity_id
_entity_poly.type
_entity_poly.pdbx_seq_one_letter_code
_entity_poly.pdbx_strand_id
1 'polypeptide(L)'
;MSWKQIEEIDVFGTSLFQNLCCRQVAKFIPEVVFEEKGAEEKHFVAEIPVNDIKVYVYLDSAEIVSPSLNIRFERAGSATPEDLTMELIKALSNAF
;
A
#
# COMPACT_ATOMS: atom_id res chain seq x y z
N MET A 1 19.07 4.78 -4.77
CA MET A 1 18.51 5.15 -3.46
C MET A 1 18.80 6.61 -3.21
N SER A 2 17.77 7.47 -3.15
CA SER A 2 17.97 8.88 -2.80
C SER A 2 17.92 9.02 -1.27
N TRP A 3 18.73 9.92 -0.69
CA TRP A 3 18.88 10.09 0.76
C TRP A 3 17.56 10.33 1.53
N LYS A 4 16.49 10.79 0.85
CA LYS A 4 15.15 10.94 1.44
C LYS A 4 14.43 9.63 1.76
N GLN A 5 14.82 8.51 1.13
CA GLN A 5 14.23 7.20 1.43
C GLN A 5 14.65 6.66 2.80
N ILE A 6 15.80 7.11 3.34
CA ILE A 6 16.32 6.64 4.64
C ILE A 6 15.60 7.34 5.80
N GLU A 7 15.16 8.59 5.64
CA GLU A 7 14.44 9.32 6.69
C GLU A 7 13.01 8.81 6.93
N GLU A 8 12.45 8.06 5.99
CA GLU A 8 11.07 7.58 6.07
C GLU A 8 10.95 6.13 6.56
N ILE A 9 12.06 5.43 6.71
CA ILE A 9 12.09 4.04 7.18
C ILE A 9 12.24 4.03 8.70
N ASP A 10 11.29 3.40 9.39
CA ASP A 10 11.31 3.27 10.84
C ASP A 10 12.30 2.21 11.34
N VAL A 11 12.39 2.07 12.66
CA VAL A 11 13.28 1.09 13.32
C VAL A 11 12.95 -0.37 12.98
N PHE A 12 11.81 -0.65 12.36
CA PHE A 12 11.37 -1.98 11.93
C PHE A 12 11.60 -2.22 10.43
N GLY A 13 12.19 -1.25 9.72
CA GLY A 13 12.46 -1.35 8.29
C GLY A 13 11.24 -1.09 7.42
N THR A 14 10.21 -0.42 7.94
CA THR A 14 8.97 -0.08 7.21
C THR A 14 8.92 1.39 6.89
N SER A 15 8.40 1.76 5.71
CA SER A 15 8.27 3.16 5.34
C SER A 15 7.04 3.82 5.97
N LEU A 16 7.09 5.14 6.18
CA LEU A 16 5.92 5.94 6.58
C LEU A 16 4.73 5.69 5.65
N PHE A 17 5.01 5.60 4.34
CA PHE A 17 4.02 5.27 3.32
C PHE A 17 3.36 3.91 3.57
N GLN A 18 4.14 2.86 3.81
CA GLN A 18 3.61 1.52 4.09
C GLN A 18 2.69 1.52 5.33
N ASN A 19 3.12 2.18 6.39
CA ASN A 19 2.35 2.30 7.62
C ASN A 19 1.04 3.07 7.43
N LEU A 20 1.07 4.17 6.66
CA LEU A 20 -0.12 4.96 6.33
C LEU A 20 -1.11 4.15 5.50
N CYS A 21 -0.64 3.47 4.44
CA CYS A 21 -1.47 2.60 3.62
C CYS A 21 -2.16 1.52 4.45
N CYS A 22 -1.40 0.74 5.22
CA CYS A 22 -1.96 -0.33 6.03
C CYS A 22 -3.04 0.22 6.99
N ARG A 23 -2.75 1.34 7.65
CA ARG A 23 -3.69 1.97 8.60
C ARG A 23 -4.94 2.52 7.94
N GLN A 24 -4.83 3.18 6.78
CA GLN A 24 -5.99 3.78 6.11
C GLN A 24 -6.86 2.71 5.46
N VAL A 25 -6.26 1.69 4.85
CA VAL A 25 -7.01 0.56 4.30
C VAL A 25 -7.73 -0.19 5.42
N ALA A 26 -7.09 -0.40 6.57
CA ALA A 26 -7.75 -1.00 7.75
C ALA A 26 -8.86 -0.14 8.36
N LYS A 27 -8.81 1.19 8.24
CA LYS A 27 -9.96 2.03 8.63
C LYS A 27 -11.13 1.89 7.66
N PHE A 28 -10.84 1.72 6.38
CA PHE A 28 -11.87 1.57 5.34
C PHE A 28 -12.46 0.16 5.34
N ILE A 29 -11.63 -0.86 5.60
CA ILE A 29 -11.98 -2.28 5.64
C ILE A 29 -11.45 -2.85 6.95
N PRO A 30 -12.22 -2.78 8.06
CA PRO A 30 -11.74 -3.17 9.39
C PRO A 30 -11.26 -4.61 9.52
N GLU A 31 -11.77 -5.51 8.68
CA GLU A 31 -11.41 -6.94 8.69
C GLU A 31 -10.15 -7.25 7.88
N VAL A 32 -9.55 -6.25 7.22
CA VAL A 32 -8.35 -6.47 6.42
C VAL A 32 -7.14 -6.75 7.31
N VAL A 33 -6.39 -7.79 6.96
CA VAL A 33 -5.13 -8.14 7.62
C VAL A 33 -4.02 -8.05 6.60
N PHE A 34 -2.98 -7.28 6.92
CA PHE A 34 -1.78 -7.18 6.10
C PHE A 34 -0.73 -8.19 6.56
N GLU A 35 -0.28 -9.04 5.65
CA GLU A 35 0.86 -9.93 5.83
C GLU A 35 2.13 -9.26 5.30
N GLU A 36 3.18 -9.24 6.12
CA GLU A 36 4.52 -8.83 5.69
C GLU A 36 5.18 -9.95 4.86
N LYS A 37 5.71 -9.60 3.69
CA LYS A 37 6.43 -10.49 2.77
C LYS A 37 7.71 -9.82 2.26
N GLY A 38 8.66 -10.63 1.80
CA GLY A 38 9.95 -10.17 1.25
C GLY A 38 11.11 -10.24 2.25
N ALA A 39 12.25 -10.79 1.80
CA ALA A 39 13.45 -10.99 2.64
C ALA A 39 14.42 -9.80 2.58
N GLU A 40 14.56 -9.17 1.40
CA GLU A 40 15.45 -8.02 1.17
C GLU A 40 14.68 -6.71 1.11
N GLU A 41 13.50 -6.71 0.47
CA GLU A 41 12.59 -5.56 0.41
C GLU A 41 11.22 -5.97 0.94
N LYS A 42 10.87 -5.43 2.10
CA LYS A 42 9.60 -5.71 2.77
C LYS A 42 8.46 -5.08 1.99
N HIS A 43 7.40 -5.85 1.79
CA HIS A 43 6.13 -5.37 1.27
C HIS A 43 4.98 -5.99 2.05
N PHE A 44 3.84 -5.33 2.05
CA PHE A 44 2.65 -5.77 2.77
C PHE A 44 1.58 -6.19 1.78
N VAL A 45 0.92 -7.31 2.06
CA VAL A 45 -0.15 -7.84 1.21
C VAL A 45 -1.40 -8.02 2.05
N ALA A 46 -2.51 -7.47 1.57
CA ALA A 46 -3.83 -7.69 2.14
C ALA A 46 -4.73 -8.38 1.12
N GLU A 47 -5.34 -9.49 1.51
CA GLU A 47 -6.38 -10.16 0.74
C GLU A 47 -7.75 -9.72 1.26
N ILE A 48 -8.60 -9.24 0.35
CA ILE A 48 -9.95 -8.80 0.64
C ILE A 48 -10.93 -9.76 -0.07
N PRO A 49 -11.55 -10.70 0.67
CA PRO A 49 -12.32 -11.78 0.07
C PRO A 49 -13.56 -11.33 -0.70
N VAL A 50 -14.17 -10.22 -0.28
CA VAL A 50 -15.49 -9.77 -0.76
C VAL A 50 -15.52 -9.58 -2.28
N ASN A 51 -14.38 -9.23 -2.90
CA ASN A 51 -14.26 -8.97 -4.34
C ASN A 51 -13.03 -9.63 -4.99
N ASP A 52 -12.42 -10.61 -4.34
CA ASP A 52 -11.14 -11.21 -4.79
C ASP A 52 -10.07 -10.15 -5.09
N ILE A 53 -9.98 -9.14 -4.20
CA ILE A 53 -9.03 -8.03 -4.33
C ILE A 53 -7.80 -8.33 -3.48
N LYS A 54 -6.62 -8.09 -4.04
CA LYS A 54 -5.33 -8.11 -3.34
C LYS A 54 -4.72 -6.72 -3.39
N VAL A 55 -4.35 -6.21 -2.24
CA VAL A 55 -3.66 -4.93 -2.10
C VAL A 55 -2.21 -5.21 -1.73
N TYR A 56 -1.28 -4.77 -2.58
CA TYR A 56 0.14 -4.82 -2.32
C TYR A 56 0.64 -3.43 -1.97
N VAL A 57 1.47 -3.33 -0.94
CA VAL A 57 2.07 -2.06 -0.49
C VAL A 57 3.58 -2.26 -0.41
N TYR A 58 4.27 -1.75 -1.42
CA TYR A 58 5.72 -1.72 -1.52
C TYR A 58 6.28 -0.45 -0.87
N LEU A 59 7.61 -0.32 -0.87
CA LEU A 59 8.28 0.81 -0.22
C LEU A 59 7.92 2.17 -0.86
N ASP A 60 7.75 2.18 -2.17
CA ASP A 60 7.52 3.37 -3.00
C ASP A 60 6.32 3.24 -3.95
N SER A 61 5.53 2.17 -3.82
CA SER A 61 4.40 1.93 -4.70
C SER A 61 3.34 1.10 -4.01
N ALA A 62 2.11 1.17 -4.51
CA ALA A 62 1.05 0.25 -4.10
C ALA A 62 0.30 -0.26 -5.32
N GLU A 63 -0.28 -1.44 -5.19
CA GLU A 63 -0.98 -2.12 -6.29
C GLU A 63 -2.30 -2.70 -5.77
N ILE A 64 -3.33 -2.61 -6.59
CA ILE A 64 -4.61 -3.27 -6.40
C ILE A 64 -4.77 -4.24 -7.55
N VAL A 65 -4.87 -5.53 -7.22
CA VAL A 65 -5.07 -6.62 -8.17
C VAL A 65 -6.40 -7.29 -7.89
N SER A 66 -7.23 -7.42 -8.91
CA SER A 66 -8.44 -8.21 -8.93
C SER A 66 -8.63 -8.81 -10.32
N PRO A 67 -9.58 -9.74 -10.53
CA PRO A 67 -9.87 -10.30 -11.85
C PRO A 67 -10.22 -9.26 -12.93
N SER A 68 -10.74 -8.10 -12.53
CA SER A 68 -11.21 -7.02 -13.42
C SER A 68 -10.39 -5.74 -13.34
N LEU A 69 -9.47 -5.63 -12.38
CA LEU A 69 -8.73 -4.41 -12.09
C LEU A 69 -7.28 -4.73 -11.76
N ASN A 70 -6.35 -4.13 -12.49
CA ASN A 70 -4.95 -4.11 -12.12
C ASN A 70 -4.47 -2.66 -12.18
N ILE A 71 -4.34 -2.04 -11.01
CA ILE A 71 -3.87 -0.66 -10.89
C ILE A 71 -2.62 -0.66 -10.02
N ARG A 72 -1.56 0.00 -10.51
CA ARG A 72 -0.35 0.29 -9.75
C ARG A 72 -0.16 1.80 -9.63
N PHE A 73 0.10 2.24 -8.41
CA PHE A 73 0.44 3.62 -8.05
C PHE A 73 1.92 3.67 -7.71
N GLU A 74 2.67 4.55 -8.36
CA GLU A 74 4.09 4.77 -8.08
C GLU A 74 4.30 6.13 -7.40
N ARG A 75 5.24 6.17 -6.44
CA ARG A 75 5.66 7.40 -5.77
C ARG A 75 6.18 8.45 -6.75
N ALA A 76 6.73 8.04 -7.90
CA ALA A 76 7.17 8.98 -8.93
C ALA A 76 6.05 9.89 -9.46
N GLY A 77 4.78 9.49 -9.31
CA GLY A 77 3.60 10.28 -9.67
C GLY A 77 2.98 11.10 -8.54
N SER A 78 3.44 10.97 -7.29
CA SER A 78 2.81 11.56 -6.09
C SER A 78 3.79 12.40 -5.27
N ALA A 79 3.31 13.54 -4.74
CA ALA A 79 4.16 14.50 -4.02
C ALA A 79 4.48 14.03 -2.59
N THR A 80 3.57 13.28 -1.96
CA THR A 80 3.68 12.81 -0.57
C THR A 80 3.16 11.38 -0.38
N PRO A 81 3.60 10.66 0.67
CA PRO A 81 3.02 9.38 1.08
C PRO A 81 1.49 9.42 1.27
N GLU A 82 0.97 10.53 1.79
CA GLU A 82 -0.45 10.76 2.02
C GLU A 82 -1.24 10.82 0.72
N ASP A 83 -0.70 11.48 -0.31
CA ASP A 83 -1.36 11.57 -1.62
C ASP A 83 -1.52 10.19 -2.25
N LEU A 84 -0.44 9.39 -2.26
CA LEU A 84 -0.50 8.03 -2.83
C LEU A 84 -1.41 7.11 -2.01
N THR A 85 -1.43 7.27 -0.68
CA THR A 85 -2.37 6.57 0.18
C THR A 85 -3.82 6.92 -0.17
N MET A 86 -4.12 8.21 -0.40
CA MET A 86 -5.47 8.64 -0.80
C MET A 86 -5.87 8.10 -2.17
N GLU A 87 -4.96 8.06 -3.14
CA GLU A 87 -5.23 7.46 -4.46
C GLU A 87 -5.56 5.97 -4.34
N LEU A 88 -4.80 5.24 -3.53
CA LEU A 88 -5.08 3.83 -3.23
C LEU A 88 -6.48 3.65 -2.64
N ILE A 89 -6.85 4.45 -1.64
CA ILE A 89 -8.17 4.38 -1.02
C ILE A 89 -9.28 4.71 -2.01
N LYS A 90 -9.12 5.74 -2.86
CA LYS A 90 -10.10 6.08 -3.91
C LYS A 90 -10.28 4.94 -4.89
N ALA A 91 -9.19 4.31 -5.32
CA ALA A 91 -9.27 3.18 -6.25
C ALA A 91 -9.90 1.95 -5.61
N LEU A 92 -9.61 1.67 -4.34
CA LEU A 92 -10.33 0.65 -3.58
C LEU A 92 -11.82 0.98 -3.51
N SER A 93 -12.21 2.19 -3.15
CA SER A 93 -13.62 2.60 -3.08
C SER A 93 -14.36 2.49 -4.42
N ASN A 94 -13.68 2.58 -5.56
CA ASN A 94 -14.27 2.34 -6.88
C ASN A 94 -14.33 0.84 -7.26
N ALA A 95 -13.52 0.00 -6.60
CA ALA A 95 -13.46 -1.43 -6.82
C ALA A 95 -14.45 -2.22 -5.93
N PHE A 96 -14.99 -1.58 -4.88
CA PHE A 96 -16.14 -2.05 -4.10
C PHE A 96 -17.46 -1.56 -4.68
#